data_AF-A0A7J9I139-F1
#
_entry.id   AF-A0A7J9I139-F1
#
_cell.length_a   1.000
_cell.length_b   1.000
_cell.length_c   1.000
_cell.angle_alpha   90.00
_cell.angle_beta   90.00
_cell.angle_gamma   90.00
#
_symmetry.space_group_name_H-M   'P 1'
#
loop_
_entity.id
_entity.type
_entity.pdbx_description
1 polymer ?
#
loop_
_entity_poly.entity_id
_entity_poly.type
_entity_poly.pdbx_seq_one_letter_code
_entity_poly.pdbx_strand_id
1 'polypeptide(L)'
;FKKKRFLSFGFVVANTTLDSIIRACNKIDDAKLIFNILVEANSASHNLMLKGYVAYGRVEDSKRLFEEMSQRTIVSTNTMISVYSKSREIGKALKLFEETV
;
A
#
# COMPACT_ATOMS: atom_id res chain seq x y z
N PHE A 1 -21.34 -10.24 -19.25
CA PHE A 1 -20.29 -11.20 -18.81
C PHE A 1 -18.87 -10.89 -19.34
N LYS A 2 -18.67 -10.37 -20.56
CA LYS A 2 -17.30 -10.09 -21.08
C LYS A 2 -16.57 -8.90 -20.43
N LYS A 3 -17.27 -7.83 -20.03
CA LYS A 3 -16.67 -6.59 -19.47
C LYS A 3 -15.99 -6.80 -18.09
N LYS A 4 -16.60 -7.57 -17.18
CA LYS A 4 -16.05 -7.89 -15.84
C LYS A 4 -14.76 -8.71 -15.89
N ARG A 5 -14.58 -9.56 -16.92
CA ARG A 5 -13.42 -10.44 -17.06
C ARG A 5 -12.19 -9.72 -17.61
N PHE A 6 -12.40 -8.71 -18.46
CA PHE A 6 -11.33 -7.80 -18.92
C PHE A 6 -10.87 -6.85 -17.81
N LEU A 7 -11.78 -6.32 -16.99
CA LEU A 7 -11.46 -5.56 -15.78
C LEU A 7 -10.61 -6.38 -14.79
N SER A 8 -10.96 -7.64 -14.58
CA SER A 8 -10.19 -8.57 -13.73
C SER A 8 -8.79 -8.89 -14.26
N PHE A 9 -8.59 -8.97 -15.57
CA PHE A 9 -7.27 -9.26 -16.15
C PHE A 9 -6.34 -8.04 -16.13
N GLY A 10 -6.85 -6.86 -16.49
CA GLY A 10 -6.11 -5.59 -16.33
C GLY A 10 -5.72 -5.33 -14.87
N PHE A 11 -6.58 -5.72 -13.93
CA PHE A 11 -6.35 -5.62 -12.50
C PHE A 11 -5.23 -6.54 -11.98
N VAL A 12 -5.20 -7.82 -12.38
CA VAL A 12 -4.13 -8.75 -11.99
C VAL A 12 -2.79 -8.28 -12.56
N VAL A 13 -2.78 -7.83 -13.81
CA VAL A 13 -1.58 -7.30 -14.48
C VAL A 13 -1.07 -6.02 -13.79
N ALA A 14 -1.96 -5.13 -13.34
CA ALA A 14 -1.57 -3.93 -12.58
C ALA A 14 -0.88 -4.25 -11.25
N ASN A 15 -1.40 -5.21 -10.48
CA ASN A 15 -0.80 -5.59 -9.20
C ASN A 15 0.51 -6.38 -9.37
N THR A 16 0.62 -7.23 -10.38
CA THR A 16 1.87 -7.95 -10.66
C THR A 16 2.95 -7.03 -11.22
N THR A 17 2.59 -6.03 -12.03
CA THR A 17 3.53 -4.99 -12.50
C THR A 17 3.97 -4.09 -11.35
N LEU A 18 3.07 -3.66 -10.46
CA LEU A 18 3.44 -2.93 -9.24
C LEU A 18 4.38 -3.74 -8.36
N ASP A 19 4.06 -5.01 -8.06
CA ASP A 19 4.93 -5.89 -7.25
C ASP A 19 6.31 -6.07 -7.90
N SER A 20 6.35 -6.26 -9.22
CA SER A 20 7.60 -6.40 -9.97
C SER A 20 8.47 -5.14 -9.90
N ILE A 21 7.85 -3.95 -9.98
CA ILE A 21 8.57 -2.67 -9.93
C ILE A 21 8.99 -2.33 -8.50
N ILE A 22 8.17 -2.63 -7.50
CA ILE A 22 8.54 -2.49 -6.09
C ILE A 22 9.76 -3.37 -5.77
N ARG A 23 9.80 -4.60 -6.27
CA ARG A 23 10.94 -5.53 -6.09
C ARG A 23 12.18 -5.11 -6.86
N ALA A 24 12.03 -4.41 -7.98
CA ALA A 24 13.16 -3.87 -8.72
C ALA A 24 13.76 -2.69 -7.94
N CYS A 25 14.98 -2.87 -7.42
CA CYS A 25 15.68 -1.85 -6.65
C CYS A 25 15.63 -0.47 -7.31
N ASN A 26 15.31 0.56 -6.51
CA ASN A 26 15.38 1.97 -6.85
C ASN A 26 14.28 2.51 -7.79
N LYS A 27 13.14 1.82 -7.91
CA LYS A 27 12.01 2.23 -8.77
C LYS A 27 10.69 2.48 -8.04
N ILE A 28 10.73 2.78 -6.74
CA ILE A 28 9.50 3.04 -5.98
C ILE A 28 8.74 4.28 -6.49
N ASP A 29 9.45 5.27 -7.05
CA ASP A 29 8.81 6.45 -7.65
C ASP A 29 8.14 6.10 -9.00
N ASP A 30 8.71 5.17 -9.79
CA ASP A 30 8.05 4.62 -10.98
C ASP A 30 6.79 3.81 -10.60
N ALA A 31 6.88 3.02 -9.53
CA ALA A 31 5.72 2.29 -8.98
C ALA A 31 4.62 3.26 -8.55
N LYS A 32 4.98 4.39 -7.93
CA LYS A 32 4.04 5.45 -7.55
C LYS A 32 3.35 6.08 -8.76
N LEU A 33 4.08 6.33 -9.86
CA LEU A 33 3.48 6.85 -11.09
C LEU A 33 2.42 5.90 -11.64
N ILE A 34 2.74 4.61 -11.74
CA ILE A 34 1.79 3.60 -12.21
C ILE A 34 0.60 3.51 -11.26
N PHE A 35 0.85 3.49 -9.95
CA PHE A 35 -0.20 3.46 -8.94
C PHE A 35 -1.19 4.63 -9.11
N ASN A 36 -0.70 5.84 -9.37
CA ASN A 36 -1.54 7.01 -9.60
C ASN A 36 -2.36 6.95 -10.91
N ILE A 37 -1.91 6.16 -11.90
CA ILE A 37 -2.65 5.93 -13.15
C ILE A 37 -3.76 4.88 -12.95
N LEU A 38 -3.68 4.05 -11.91
CA LEU A 38 -4.70 3.05 -11.63
C LEU A 38 -6.01 3.70 -11.17
N VAL A 39 -6.94 3.83 -12.11
CA VAL A 39 -8.30 4.37 -11.90
C VAL A 39 -9.08 3.61 -10.80
N GLU A 40 -8.73 2.35 -10.54
CA GLU A 40 -9.35 1.51 -9.50
C GLU A 40 -8.30 0.92 -8.53
N ALA A 41 -7.41 1.76 -7.99
CA ALA A 41 -6.51 1.32 -6.91
C ALA A 41 -7.34 0.77 -5.73
N ASN A 42 -7.15 -0.51 -5.40
CA ASN A 42 -7.91 -1.16 -4.33
C ASN A 42 -7.00 -1.59 -3.17
N SER A 43 -7.55 -2.24 -2.17
CA SER A 43 -6.83 -2.63 -0.96
C SER A 43 -5.54 -3.42 -1.24
N ALA A 44 -5.51 -4.25 -2.28
CA ALA A 44 -4.31 -4.99 -2.67
C ALA A 44 -3.20 -4.06 -3.20
N SER A 45 -3.54 -3.13 -4.09
CA SER A 45 -2.59 -2.15 -4.65
C SER A 45 -2.03 -1.22 -3.57
N HIS A 46 -2.88 -0.76 -2.64
CA HIS A 46 -2.45 0.08 -1.51
C HIS A 46 -1.53 -0.70 -0.56
N ASN A 47 -1.84 -1.96 -0.25
CA ASN A 47 -1.01 -2.82 0.58
C ASN A 47 0.37 -3.07 -0.06
N LEU A 48 0.42 -3.24 -1.39
CA LEU A 48 1.67 -3.34 -2.15
C LEU A 48 2.50 -2.07 -2.01
N MET A 49 1.90 -0.90 -2.29
CA MET A 49 2.61 0.38 -2.17
C MET A 49 3.08 0.67 -0.74
N LEU A 50 2.27 0.35 0.28
CA LEU A 50 2.68 0.45 1.69
C LEU A 50 3.93 -0.39 1.96
N LYS A 51 3.92 -1.67 1.56
CA LYS A 51 5.09 -2.55 1.71
C LYS A 51 6.30 -2.01 0.96
N GLY A 52 6.10 -1.49 -0.25
CA GLY A 52 7.14 -0.85 -1.04
C GLY A 52 7.76 0.33 -0.29
N TYR A 53 6.96 1.31 0.13
CA TYR A 53 7.46 2.45 0.89
C TYR A 53 8.22 2.03 2.15
N VAL A 54 7.73 1.03 2.89
CA VAL A 54 8.43 0.48 4.06
C VAL A 54 9.77 -0.14 3.69
N ALA A 55 9.84 -0.94 2.61
CA ALA A 55 11.06 -1.59 2.16
C ALA A 55 12.14 -0.57 1.72
N TYR A 56 11.73 0.57 1.16
CA TYR A 56 12.62 1.65 0.75
C TYR A 56 12.86 2.71 1.84
N GLY A 57 12.38 2.50 3.07
CA GLY A 57 12.55 3.47 4.17
C GLY A 57 11.77 4.78 3.99
N ARG A 58 10.80 4.83 3.06
CA ARG A 58 9.95 5.98 2.75
C ARG A 58 8.78 6.08 3.74
N VAL A 59 9.11 6.22 5.02
CA VAL A 59 8.15 6.16 6.13
C VAL A 59 7.04 7.21 6.00
N GLU A 60 7.37 8.46 5.67
CA GLU A 60 6.35 9.52 5.54
C GLU A 60 5.40 9.27 4.36
N ASP A 61 5.89 8.69 3.25
CA ASP A 61 5.03 8.29 2.14
C ASP A 61 4.07 7.16 2.54
N SER A 62 4.52 6.19 3.35
CA SER A 62 3.63 5.14 3.87
C SER A 62 2.52 5.69 4.77
N LYS A 63 2.83 6.69 5.62
CA LYS A 63 1.85 7.33 6.51
C LYS A 63 0.79 8.07 5.70
N ARG A 64 1.22 8.92 4.75
CA ARG A 64 0.30 9.64 3.86
C ARG A 64 -0.61 8.70 3.10
N LEU A 65 -0.05 7.65 2.48
CA LEU A 65 -0.86 6.67 1.75
C LEU A 65 -1.90 6.01 2.67
N PHE A 66 -1.54 5.65 3.89
CA PHE A 66 -2.47 5.04 4.84
C PHE A 66 -3.59 5.99 5.30
N GLU A 67 -3.30 7.30 5.39
CA GLU A 67 -4.28 8.33 5.70
C GLU A 67 -5.26 8.54 4.54
N GLU A 68 -4.78 8.47 3.30
CA GLU A 68 -5.59 8.58 2.07
C GLU A 68 -6.47 7.35 1.80
N MET A 69 -6.16 6.19 2.38
CA MET A 69 -6.93 4.96 2.22
C MET A 69 -8.35 5.11 2.81
N SER A 70 -9.35 5.16 1.94
CA SER A 70 -10.77 5.12 2.34
C SER A 70 -11.19 3.80 2.99
N GLN A 71 -10.53 2.68 2.61
CA GLN A 71 -10.76 1.36 3.17
C GLN A 71 -9.45 0.75 3.67
N ARG A 72 -9.27 0.78 4.99
CA ARG A 72 -8.13 0.15 5.68
C ARG A 72 -8.44 -1.34 5.93
N THR A 73 -7.47 -2.18 5.61
CA THR A 73 -7.49 -3.62 5.89
C THR A 73 -6.63 -3.95 7.11
N ILE A 74 -6.85 -5.11 7.72
CA ILE A 74 -6.00 -5.64 8.80
C ILE A 74 -4.51 -5.65 8.37
N VAL A 75 -4.23 -5.98 7.11
CA VAL A 75 -2.86 -5.98 6.56
C VAL A 75 -2.25 -4.58 6.55
N SER A 76 -2.97 -3.57 6.03
CA SER A 76 -2.48 -2.18 6.04
C SER A 76 -2.29 -1.66 7.47
N THR A 77 -3.22 -1.95 8.37
CA THR A 77 -3.15 -1.52 9.77
C THR A 77 -1.95 -2.15 10.47
N ASN A 78 -1.77 -3.47 10.38
CA ASN A 78 -0.62 -4.15 10.99
C ASN A 78 0.72 -3.65 10.43
N THR A 79 0.75 -3.35 9.13
CA THR A 79 1.92 -2.73 8.50
C THR A 79 2.23 -1.38 9.16
N MET A 80 1.23 -0.52 9.35
CA MET A 80 1.42 0.79 9.95
C MET A 80 1.72 0.76 11.45
N ILE A 81 1.16 -0.19 12.21
CA ILE A 81 1.54 -0.42 13.62
C ILE A 81 3.04 -0.72 13.70
N SER A 82 3.56 -1.57 12.80
CA SER A 82 5.01 -1.87 12.72
C SER A 82 5.83 -0.63 12.37
N VAL A 83 5.36 0.19 11.41
CA VAL A 83 6.03 1.44 11.02
C VAL A 83 6.09 2.43 12.19
N TYR A 84 4.97 2.70 12.86
CA TYR A 84 4.93 3.62 14.00
C TYR A 84 5.79 3.11 15.17
N SER A 85 5.76 1.80 15.43
CA SER A 85 6.59 1.18 16.47
C SER A 85 8.09 1.38 16.21
N LYS A 86 8.53 1.12 14.97
CA LYS A 86 9.95 1.30 14.57
C LYS A 86 10.36 2.77 14.52
N SER A 87 9.42 3.67 14.24
CA SER A 87 9.65 5.12 14.21
C SER A 87 9.58 5.78 15.60
N ARG A 88 9.45 4.98 16.67
CA ARG A 88 9.29 5.44 18.07
C ARG A 88 8.02 6.28 18.33
N GLU A 89 7.04 6.17 17.45
CA GLU A 89 5.71 6.81 17.58
C GLU A 89 4.73 5.86 18.29
N ILE A 90 5.11 5.37 19.47
CA ILE A 90 4.41 4.29 20.17
C ILE A 90 2.93 4.64 20.46
N GLY A 91 2.63 5.90 20.78
CA GLY A 91 1.26 6.34 21.00
C GLY A 91 0.35 6.17 19.78
N LYS A 92 0.87 6.40 18.56
CA LYS A 92 0.11 6.16 17.32
C LYS A 92 -0.05 4.68 17.03
N ALA A 93 0.98 3.87 17.32
CA ALA A 93 0.93 2.43 17.17
C ALA A 93 -0.15 1.81 18.09
N LEU A 94 -0.18 2.22 19.37
CA LEU A 94 -1.16 1.75 20.35
C LEU A 94 -2.58 2.18 19.98
N LYS A 95 -2.77 3.47 19.66
CA LYS A 95 -4.08 3.96 19.21
C LYS A 95 -4.61 3.15 18.03
N LEU A 96 -3.76 2.90 17.04
CA LEU A 96 -4.16 2.13 15.86
C LEU A 96 -4.45 0.65 16.17
N PHE A 97 -3.71 0.07 17.12
CA PHE A 97 -3.99 -1.29 17.61
C PHE A 97 -5.35 -1.36 18.31
N GLU A 98 -5.64 -0.43 19.22
CA GLU A 98 -6.91 -0.36 19.95
C GLU A 98 -8.11 -0.11 19.03
N GLU A 99 -7.96 0.68 17.97
CA GLU A 99 -9.01 0.92 16.96
C GLU A 99 -9.35 -0.32 16.11
N THR A 100 -8.49 -1.34 16.10
CA THR A 100 -8.63 -2.50 15.20
C THR A 100 -8.84 -3.84 15.90
N VAL A 101 -8.88 -3.85 17.24
CA VAL A 101 -9.18 -5.00 18.08
C VAL A 101 -10.64 -4.99 18.53
#